data_AF-A0A8J6K1F0-F1
#
_entry.id   AF-A0A8J6K1F0-F1
#
_cell.length_a   1.000
_cell.length_b   1.000
_cell.length_c   1.000
_cell.angle_alpha   90.00
_cell.angle_beta   90.00
_cell.angle_gamma   90.00
#
_symmetry.space_group_name_H-M   'P 1'
#
loop_
_entity.id
_entity.type
_entity.pdbx_description
1 polymer ?
#
loop_
_entity_poly.entity_id
_entity_poly.type
_entity_poly.pdbx_seq_one_letter_code
_entity_poly.pdbx_strand_id
1 'polypeptide(L)'
;MKSGNADVYENEIPGGQYTNLHFQAHSMGLGNKFKEVKKAYAEANKLLGDVIKVTPSSKIVGDLAQFMVHNGLSREQVETMADELSFPLSVVEYLQGYVGIPYGGFPEPLRSKVLKDLPRIEGRPGASLSPLDFTKLEEELKSKYDDITPEDIMSAAMYPKVFEEYKDFSTQFGPVECLNTRLFLEGPKIAEEFEVELERGKTLHIKALALGDLNKAGQREVFFELNGQLRSVLVKDTQAMK
;
A
#
# COMPACT_ATOMS: atom_id res chain seq x y z
N MET A 1 -7.22 12.25 -14.63
CA MET A 1 -6.26 12.58 -15.71
C MET A 1 -7.00 12.40 -17.04
N LYS A 2 -7.04 13.42 -17.91
CA LYS A 2 -7.86 13.39 -19.16
C LYS A 2 -7.03 13.15 -20.43
N SER A 3 -5.71 13.24 -20.35
CA SER A 3 -4.76 13.07 -21.45
C SER A 3 -3.38 12.70 -20.92
N GLY A 4 -2.47 12.28 -21.80
CA GLY A 4 -1.04 12.23 -21.49
C GLY A 4 -0.43 13.63 -21.29
N ASN A 5 0.83 13.66 -20.84
CA ASN A 5 1.56 14.90 -20.61
C ASN A 5 3.03 14.76 -21.04
N ALA A 6 3.50 15.68 -21.88
CA ALA A 6 4.86 15.68 -22.42
C ALA A 6 5.92 16.09 -21.37
N ASP A 7 5.51 16.66 -20.23
CA ASP A 7 6.46 17.00 -19.15
C ASP A 7 7.18 15.78 -18.55
N VAL A 8 6.74 14.56 -18.88
CA VAL A 8 7.44 13.32 -18.54
C VAL A 8 8.88 13.29 -19.07
N TYR A 9 9.18 13.99 -20.17
CA TYR A 9 10.56 14.11 -20.68
C TYR A 9 11.47 14.97 -19.79
N GLU A 10 10.90 15.73 -18.84
CA GLU A 10 11.66 16.52 -17.86
C GLU A 10 11.66 15.85 -16.48
N ASN A 11 10.48 15.44 -16.00
CA ASN A 11 10.35 14.89 -14.65
C ASN A 11 10.65 13.39 -14.56
N GLU A 12 10.52 12.67 -15.69
CA GLU A 12 10.80 11.23 -15.79
C GLU A 12 10.05 10.38 -14.75
N ILE A 13 8.87 10.82 -14.32
CA ILE A 13 8.03 10.09 -13.38
C ILE A 13 7.40 8.89 -14.12
N PRO A 14 7.61 7.64 -13.67
CA PRO A 14 7.00 6.47 -14.30
C PRO A 14 5.47 6.54 -14.30
N GLY A 15 4.82 6.03 -15.35
CA GLY A 15 3.37 6.20 -15.57
C GLY A 15 2.48 5.78 -14.38
N GLY A 16 2.74 4.62 -13.78
CA GLY A 16 2.01 4.16 -12.58
C GLY A 16 2.22 5.08 -11.37
N GLN A 17 3.44 5.60 -11.19
CA GLN A 17 3.72 6.56 -10.12
C GLN A 17 3.08 7.92 -10.39
N TYR A 18 3.05 8.40 -11.64
CA TYR A 18 2.50 9.71 -11.98
C TYR A 18 1.05 9.85 -11.51
N THR A 19 0.22 8.84 -11.80
CA THR A 19 -1.19 8.85 -11.42
C THR A 19 -1.36 8.80 -9.90
N ASN A 20 -0.57 7.98 -9.22
CA ASN A 20 -0.60 7.88 -7.76
C ASN A 20 -0.14 9.17 -7.08
N LEU A 21 0.98 9.76 -7.54
CA LEU A 21 1.53 11.00 -6.99
C LEU A 21 0.60 12.19 -7.25
N HIS A 22 -0.07 12.22 -8.41
CA HIS A 22 -1.11 13.20 -8.69
C HIS A 22 -2.26 13.09 -7.69
N PHE A 23 -2.78 11.89 -7.45
CA PHE A 23 -3.85 11.68 -6.49
C PHE A 23 -3.41 12.04 -5.05
N GLN A 24 -2.21 11.60 -4.63
CA GLN A 24 -1.63 11.89 -3.32
C GLN A 24 -1.47 13.41 -3.08
N ALA A 25 -0.92 14.14 -4.06
CA ALA A 25 -0.79 15.58 -3.98
C ALA A 25 -2.17 16.26 -3.80
N HIS A 26 -3.19 15.82 -4.54
CA HIS A 26 -4.55 16.33 -4.36
C HIS A 26 -5.14 16.00 -2.98
N SER A 27 -4.97 14.78 -2.47
CA SER A 27 -5.50 14.38 -1.15
C SER A 27 -4.81 15.11 0.02
N MET A 28 -3.56 15.53 -0.16
CA MET A 28 -2.80 16.29 0.85
C MET A 28 -3.00 17.82 0.75
N GLY A 29 -3.93 18.30 -0.08
CA GLY A 29 -4.15 19.73 -0.30
C GLY A 29 -3.08 20.43 -1.15
N LEU A 30 -2.16 19.66 -1.75
CA LEU A 30 -1.07 20.11 -2.62
C LEU A 30 -1.47 20.05 -4.11
N GLY A 31 -2.75 19.87 -4.45
CA GLY A 31 -3.20 19.74 -5.85
C GLY A 31 -2.77 20.92 -6.74
N ASN A 32 -2.87 22.15 -6.22
CA ASN A 32 -2.41 23.36 -6.89
C ASN A 32 -0.87 23.45 -6.98
N LYS A 33 -0.18 22.69 -6.14
CA LYS A 33 1.29 22.59 -6.05
C LYS A 33 1.84 21.37 -6.80
N PHE A 34 1.03 20.64 -7.57
CA PHE A 34 1.55 19.48 -8.30
C PHE A 34 2.68 19.84 -9.29
N LYS A 35 2.67 21.07 -9.82
CA LYS A 35 3.79 21.61 -10.61
C LYS A 35 5.07 21.74 -9.79
N GLU A 36 4.99 22.13 -8.52
CA GLU A 36 6.13 22.19 -7.59
C GLU A 36 6.63 20.78 -7.28
N VAL A 37 5.71 19.82 -7.05
CA VAL A 37 6.07 18.41 -6.82
C VAL A 37 6.86 17.83 -7.99
N LYS A 38 6.44 18.08 -9.24
CA LYS A 38 7.19 17.59 -10.42
C LYS A 38 8.58 18.22 -10.55
N LYS A 39 8.72 19.51 -10.24
CA LYS A 39 10.03 20.18 -10.21
C LYS A 39 10.91 19.61 -9.11
N ALA A 40 10.38 19.47 -7.90
CA ALA A 40 11.08 18.86 -6.77
C ALA A 40 11.47 17.41 -7.06
N TYR A 41 10.68 16.67 -7.85
CA TYR A 41 11.00 15.32 -8.27
C TYR A 41 12.23 15.27 -9.19
N ALA A 42 12.33 16.17 -10.17
CA ALA A 42 13.52 16.30 -11.00
C ALA A 42 14.76 16.70 -10.17
N GLU A 43 14.61 17.64 -9.23
CA GLU A 43 15.69 18.05 -8.32
C GLU A 43 16.11 16.92 -7.36
N ALA A 44 15.15 16.18 -6.79
CA ALA A 44 15.38 15.02 -5.95
C ALA A 44 16.14 13.92 -6.72
N ASN A 45 15.82 13.71 -7.99
CA ASN A 45 16.58 12.78 -8.84
C ASN A 45 18.05 13.21 -8.96
N LYS A 46 18.32 14.51 -9.21
CA LYS A 46 19.69 15.02 -9.30
C LYS A 46 20.42 14.98 -7.94
N LEU A 47 19.73 15.29 -6.84
CA LEU A 47 20.24 15.14 -5.48
C LEU A 47 20.71 13.72 -5.19
N LEU A 48 19.98 12.72 -5.67
CA LEU A 48 20.27 11.30 -5.46
C LEU A 48 21.26 10.70 -6.47
N GLY A 49 21.83 11.51 -7.36
CA GLY A 49 22.86 11.08 -8.32
C GLY A 49 22.33 10.67 -9.69
N ASP A 50 21.19 11.22 -10.12
CA ASP A 50 20.58 10.98 -11.45
C ASP A 50 20.26 9.51 -11.71
N VAL A 51 19.40 8.96 -10.85
CA VAL A 51 19.11 7.52 -10.82
C VAL A 51 18.10 7.09 -11.87
N ILE A 52 18.16 5.81 -12.23
CA ILE A 52 17.10 5.14 -12.96
C ILE A 52 15.90 4.98 -12.02
N LYS A 53 14.75 5.53 -12.41
CA LYS A 53 13.53 5.61 -11.58
C LYS A 53 12.54 4.52 -11.98
N VAL A 54 12.51 3.45 -11.18
CA VAL A 54 11.55 2.34 -11.26
C VAL A 54 11.22 1.88 -9.84
N THR A 55 10.25 1.01 -9.59
CA THR A 55 10.06 0.49 -8.22
C THR A 55 11.32 -0.29 -7.81
N PRO A 56 11.98 0.01 -6.67
CA PRO A 56 11.60 0.98 -5.62
C PRO A 56 12.21 2.40 -5.73
N SER A 57 13.27 2.63 -6.51
CA SER A 57 13.99 3.92 -6.62
C SER A 57 13.10 5.13 -6.96
N SER A 58 12.10 4.93 -7.82
CA SER A 58 11.11 5.94 -8.16
C SER A 58 10.30 6.42 -6.95
N LYS A 59 9.94 5.52 -6.02
CA LYS A 59 9.28 5.87 -4.76
C LYS A 59 10.20 6.68 -3.87
N ILE A 60 11.47 6.29 -3.77
CA ILE A 60 12.49 7.01 -3.00
C ILE A 60 12.64 8.47 -3.48
N VAL A 61 12.75 8.68 -4.80
CA VAL A 61 12.78 10.03 -5.39
C VAL A 61 11.48 10.78 -5.10
N GLY A 62 10.33 10.09 -5.18
CA GLY A 62 9.02 10.67 -4.88
C GLY A 62 8.86 11.10 -3.41
N ASP A 63 9.37 10.33 -2.47
CA ASP A 63 9.34 10.64 -1.04
C ASP A 63 10.23 11.85 -0.73
N LEU A 64 11.44 11.90 -1.31
CA LEU A 64 12.33 13.06 -1.20
C LEU A 64 11.70 14.32 -1.79
N ALA A 65 11.05 14.21 -2.96
CA ALA A 65 10.37 15.33 -3.60
C ALA A 65 9.22 15.88 -2.73
N GLN A 66 8.40 14.98 -2.17
CA GLN A 66 7.32 15.36 -1.26
C GLN A 66 7.86 15.99 0.03
N PHE A 67 8.93 15.43 0.59
CA PHE A 67 9.64 16.01 1.73
C PHE A 67 10.13 17.43 1.44
N MET A 68 10.74 17.66 0.29
CA MET A 68 11.19 18.99 -0.14
C MET A 68 10.03 19.98 -0.25
N VAL A 69 8.95 19.62 -0.94
CA VAL A 69 7.79 20.51 -1.11
C VAL A 69 7.07 20.80 0.21
N HIS A 70 6.91 19.79 1.06
CA HIS A 70 6.24 19.95 2.35
C HIS A 70 7.00 20.91 3.27
N ASN A 71 8.33 20.83 3.28
CA ASN A 71 9.20 21.66 4.12
C ASN A 71 9.68 22.95 3.42
N GLY A 72 9.25 23.20 2.17
CA GLY A 72 9.67 24.38 1.40
C GLY A 72 11.18 24.42 1.11
N LEU A 73 11.81 23.26 0.94
CA LEU A 73 13.26 23.14 0.74
C LEU A 73 13.63 23.16 -0.75
N SER A 74 14.57 24.05 -1.08
CA SER A 74 15.31 23.97 -2.35
C SER A 74 16.37 22.87 -2.31
N ARG A 75 16.86 22.46 -3.48
CA ARG A 75 17.97 21.50 -3.60
C ARG A 75 19.21 21.94 -2.81
N GLU A 76 19.60 23.20 -2.93
CA GLU A 76 20.78 23.76 -2.27
C GLU A 76 20.65 23.71 -0.73
N GLN A 77 19.45 23.98 -0.21
CA GLN A 77 19.16 23.86 1.22
C GLN A 77 19.25 22.40 1.68
N VAL A 78 18.74 21.45 0.89
CA VAL A 78 18.87 20.02 1.21
C VAL A 78 20.34 19.60 1.28
N GLU A 79 21.17 19.99 0.31
CA GLU A 79 22.61 19.64 0.30
C GLU A 79 23.38 20.29 1.46
N THR A 80 23.02 21.53 1.80
CA THR A 80 23.69 22.30 2.85
C THR A 80 23.33 21.76 4.24
N MET A 81 22.03 21.56 4.51
CA MET A 81 21.47 21.19 5.81
C MET A 81 21.26 19.67 5.98
N ALA A 82 21.83 18.84 5.11
CA ALA A 82 21.58 17.40 5.10
C ALA A 82 21.89 16.68 6.43
N ASP A 83 22.75 17.26 7.26
CA ASP A 83 23.11 16.76 8.59
C ASP A 83 22.07 17.13 9.69
N GLU A 84 21.18 18.08 9.44
CA GLU A 84 20.14 18.51 10.39
C GLU A 84 18.74 18.00 10.01
N LEU A 85 18.54 17.66 8.74
CA LEU A 85 17.25 17.25 8.21
C LEU A 85 16.91 15.80 8.55
N SER A 86 15.64 15.56 8.92
CA SER A 86 15.09 14.22 9.11
C SER A 86 14.50 13.71 7.79
N PHE A 87 15.34 13.05 7.00
CA PHE A 87 14.93 12.50 5.70
C PHE A 87 13.90 11.36 5.84
N PRO A 88 13.06 11.12 4.82
CA PRO A 88 12.22 9.94 4.76
C PRO A 88 13.05 8.66 4.89
N LEU A 89 12.52 7.66 5.60
CA LEU A 89 13.20 6.38 5.84
C LEU A 89 13.66 5.72 4.54
N SER A 90 12.84 5.75 3.49
CA SER A 90 13.16 5.20 2.17
C SER A 90 14.42 5.82 1.54
N VAL A 91 14.65 7.11 1.77
CA VAL A 91 15.85 7.83 1.29
C VAL A 91 17.08 7.42 2.11
N VAL A 92 16.93 7.30 3.43
CA VAL A 92 18.00 6.84 4.32
C VAL A 92 18.42 5.41 3.96
N GLU A 93 17.47 4.48 3.85
CA GLU A 93 17.74 3.08 3.48
C GLU A 93 18.34 2.94 2.07
N TYR A 94 17.91 3.78 1.12
CA TYR A 94 18.55 3.88 -0.19
C TYR A 94 20.04 4.25 -0.05
N LEU A 95 20.35 5.32 0.68
CA LEU A 95 21.73 5.78 0.87
C LEU A 95 22.58 4.77 1.66
N GLN A 96 21.97 3.99 2.57
CA GLN A 96 22.64 2.86 3.23
C GLN A 96 22.95 1.72 2.26
N GLY A 97 22.20 1.57 1.17
CA GLY A 97 22.42 0.56 0.14
C GLY A 97 21.44 -0.62 0.17
N TYR A 98 20.32 -0.54 0.89
CA TYR A 98 19.31 -1.62 0.99
C TYR A 98 18.73 -2.04 -0.36
N VAL A 99 18.74 -1.15 -1.34
CA VAL A 99 18.25 -1.41 -2.70
C VAL A 99 19.38 -1.53 -3.73
N GLY A 100 20.62 -1.74 -3.27
CA GLY A 100 21.81 -1.86 -4.10
C GLY A 100 22.58 -0.56 -4.28
N ILE A 101 23.53 -0.57 -5.21
CA ILE A 101 24.45 0.54 -5.47
C ILE A 101 24.10 1.15 -6.84
N PRO A 102 23.79 2.45 -6.92
CA PRO A 102 23.51 3.10 -8.20
C PRO A 102 24.75 3.16 -9.08
N TYR A 103 24.54 3.19 -10.41
CA TYR A 103 25.62 3.47 -11.34
C TYR A 103 26.26 4.84 -11.03
N GLY A 104 27.59 4.94 -11.05
CA GLY A 104 28.31 6.14 -10.63
C GLY A 104 28.50 6.26 -9.10
N GLY A 105 27.87 5.41 -8.30
CA GLY A 105 27.94 5.44 -6.85
C GLY A 105 26.98 6.45 -6.23
N PHE A 106 26.96 6.49 -4.90
CA PHE A 106 26.11 7.40 -4.15
C PHE A 106 26.65 8.84 -4.19
N PRO A 107 25.78 9.86 -4.13
CA PRO A 107 26.20 11.26 -4.14
C PRO A 107 26.90 11.64 -2.83
N GLU A 108 28.20 11.83 -2.88
CA GLU A 108 28.97 12.47 -1.79
C GLU A 108 29.11 13.98 -2.08
N PRO A 109 29.06 14.87 -1.06
CA PRO A 109 29.07 14.59 0.38
C PRO A 109 27.69 14.31 1.01
N LEU A 110 26.61 14.34 0.21
CA LEU A 110 25.23 14.21 0.71
C LEU A 110 25.04 12.91 1.52
N ARG A 111 25.45 11.77 0.95
CA ARG A 111 25.31 10.46 1.60
C ARG A 111 25.94 10.45 2.99
N SER A 112 27.18 10.91 3.12
CA SER A 112 27.87 10.91 4.41
C SER A 112 27.20 11.83 5.45
N LYS A 113 26.69 12.99 5.03
CA LYS A 113 25.94 13.89 5.94
C LYS A 113 24.64 13.27 6.44
N VAL A 114 23.88 12.59 5.57
CA VAL A 114 22.61 11.96 5.93
C VAL A 114 22.82 10.75 6.84
N LEU A 115 23.80 9.90 6.51
CA LEU A 115 23.99 8.64 7.25
C LEU A 115 24.71 8.83 8.58
N LYS A 116 25.67 9.74 8.67
CA LYS A 116 26.52 9.89 9.86
C LYS A 116 27.11 8.52 10.25
N ASP A 117 26.74 8.01 11.42
CA ASP A 117 27.19 6.73 11.97
C ASP A 117 26.27 5.54 11.63
N LEU A 118 25.24 5.74 10.80
CA LEU A 118 24.35 4.66 10.37
C LEU A 118 25.10 3.61 9.54
N PRO A 119 24.75 2.31 9.69
CA PRO A 119 25.41 1.24 8.99
C PRO A 119 25.23 1.36 7.48
N ARG A 120 26.25 0.98 6.73
CA ARG A 120 26.26 0.95 5.26
C ARG A 120 26.32 -0.51 4.81
N ILE A 121 25.55 -0.84 3.79
CA ILE A 121 25.58 -2.17 3.16
C ILE A 121 26.64 -2.16 2.07
N GLU A 122 27.55 -3.13 2.12
CA GLU A 122 28.54 -3.37 1.10
C GLU A 122 28.08 -4.50 0.16
N GLY A 123 28.18 -4.29 -1.15
CA GLY A 123 27.81 -5.29 -2.14
C GLY A 123 26.31 -5.52 -2.27
N ARG A 124 25.90 -6.78 -2.49
CA ARG A 124 24.51 -7.16 -2.73
C ARG A 124 23.79 -7.40 -1.39
N PRO A 125 22.71 -6.67 -1.06
CA PRO A 125 22.04 -6.78 0.25
C PRO A 125 21.61 -8.21 0.62
N GLY A 126 21.01 -8.94 -0.33
CA GLY A 126 20.59 -10.33 -0.11
C GLY A 126 21.74 -11.35 -0.01
N ALA A 127 23.01 -10.94 -0.03
CA ALA A 127 24.15 -11.82 0.21
C ALA A 127 24.46 -11.97 1.71
N SER A 128 24.17 -10.94 2.50
CA SER A 128 24.38 -10.94 3.96
C SER A 128 23.14 -11.36 4.75
N LEU A 129 21.96 -11.45 4.11
CA LEU A 129 20.74 -11.89 4.76
C LEU A 129 20.77 -13.40 5.01
N SER A 130 20.45 -13.80 6.24
CA SER A 130 20.26 -15.21 6.57
C SER A 130 19.08 -15.80 5.79
N PRO A 131 19.17 -17.07 5.34
CA PRO A 131 18.05 -17.76 4.73
C PRO A 131 16.83 -17.79 5.67
N LEU A 132 15.64 -17.59 5.11
CA LEU A 132 14.39 -17.71 5.85
C LEU A 132 14.10 -19.19 6.14
N ASP A 133 13.69 -19.49 7.38
CA ASP A 133 13.25 -20.83 7.78
C ASP A 133 11.78 -21.03 7.42
N PHE A 134 11.54 -21.65 6.25
CA PHE A 134 10.20 -21.91 5.75
C PHE A 134 9.45 -22.96 6.57
N THR A 135 10.15 -23.94 7.16
CA THR A 135 9.53 -24.97 7.99
C THR A 135 8.96 -24.34 9.26
N LYS A 136 9.74 -23.48 9.91
CA LYS A 136 9.28 -22.75 11.08
C LYS A 136 8.08 -21.85 10.75
N LEU A 137 8.13 -21.13 9.63
CA LEU A 137 7.02 -20.27 9.21
C LEU A 137 5.75 -21.09 8.94
N GLU A 138 5.88 -22.26 8.30
CA GLU A 138 4.75 -23.18 8.07
C GLU A 138 4.11 -23.65 9.38
N GLU A 139 4.93 -24.05 10.37
CA GLU A 139 4.44 -24.46 11.69
C GLU A 139 3.71 -23.32 12.41
N GLU A 140 4.25 -22.11 12.37
CA GLU A 140 3.61 -20.92 12.94
C GLU A 140 2.25 -20.63 12.28
N LEU A 141 2.16 -20.72 10.95
CA LEU A 141 0.92 -20.48 10.23
C LEU A 141 -0.13 -21.56 10.50
N LYS A 142 0.26 -22.84 10.49
CA LYS A 142 -0.64 -23.97 10.81
C LYS A 142 -1.14 -23.97 12.25
N SER A 143 -0.43 -23.29 13.15
CA SER A 143 -0.90 -23.12 14.54
C SER A 143 -2.03 -22.09 14.67
N LYS A 144 -2.15 -21.18 13.70
CA LYS A 144 -3.12 -20.08 13.69
C LYS A 144 -4.30 -20.31 12.74
N TYR A 145 -4.06 -20.94 11.60
CA TYR A 145 -5.00 -21.06 10.51
C TYR A 145 -5.07 -22.49 9.98
N ASP A 146 -6.26 -22.89 9.56
CA ASP A 146 -6.48 -24.15 8.84
C ASP A 146 -6.09 -24.03 7.36
N ASP A 147 -5.88 -25.18 6.71
CA ASP A 147 -5.68 -25.30 5.26
C ASP A 147 -4.56 -24.42 4.64
N ILE A 148 -3.46 -24.23 5.37
CA ILE A 148 -2.28 -23.48 4.88
C ILE A 148 -1.61 -24.20 3.70
N THR A 149 -1.47 -23.47 2.59
CA THR A 149 -0.82 -23.92 1.36
C THR A 149 0.62 -23.43 1.23
N PRO A 150 1.44 -24.02 0.34
CA PRO A 150 2.77 -23.46 0.01
C PRO A 150 2.71 -22.01 -0.47
N GLU A 151 1.67 -21.64 -1.21
CA GLU A 151 1.42 -20.27 -1.69
C GLU A 151 1.14 -19.29 -0.53
N ASP A 152 0.43 -19.76 0.50
CA ASP A 152 0.20 -18.99 1.73
C ASP A 152 1.51 -18.71 2.48
N ILE A 153 2.41 -19.71 2.57
CA ILE A 153 3.72 -19.54 3.20
C ILE A 153 4.53 -18.46 2.47
N MET A 154 4.53 -18.48 1.14
CA MET A 154 5.19 -17.44 0.33
C MET A 154 4.55 -16.07 0.52
N SER A 155 3.21 -16.02 0.61
CA SER A 155 2.47 -14.78 0.84
C SER A 155 2.79 -14.17 2.21
N ALA A 156 2.84 -15.00 3.26
CA ALA A 156 3.26 -14.60 4.61
C ALA A 156 4.73 -14.18 4.67
N ALA A 157 5.61 -14.85 3.92
CA ALA A 157 7.03 -14.48 3.85
C ALA A 157 7.24 -13.10 3.18
N MET A 158 6.44 -12.77 2.16
CA MET A 158 6.53 -11.49 1.45
C MET A 158 5.81 -10.35 2.19
N TYR A 159 4.64 -10.63 2.77
CA TYR A 159 3.78 -9.63 3.42
C TYR A 159 3.17 -10.16 4.73
N PRO A 160 3.95 -10.35 5.80
CA PRO A 160 3.51 -11.06 7.01
C PRO A 160 2.22 -10.50 7.62
N LYS A 161 2.20 -9.19 7.86
CA LYS A 161 1.06 -8.50 8.47
C LYS A 161 -0.16 -8.44 7.55
N VAL A 162 0.05 -8.17 6.25
CA VAL A 162 -1.05 -8.08 5.28
C VAL A 162 -1.69 -9.45 5.09
N PHE A 163 -0.89 -10.52 5.10
CA PHE A 163 -1.37 -11.88 5.04
C PHE A 163 -2.19 -12.27 6.28
N GLU A 164 -1.72 -11.91 7.48
CA GLU A 164 -2.45 -12.14 8.74
C GLU A 164 -3.81 -11.44 8.71
N GLU A 165 -3.84 -10.14 8.38
CA GLU A 165 -5.06 -9.36 8.23
C GLU A 165 -6.00 -9.94 7.16
N TYR A 166 -5.45 -10.42 6.04
CA TYR A 166 -6.22 -11.08 4.98
C TYR A 166 -6.83 -12.40 5.45
N LYS A 167 -6.06 -13.28 6.10
CA LYS A 167 -6.58 -14.56 6.60
C LYS A 167 -7.61 -14.38 7.70
N ASP A 168 -7.41 -13.43 8.61
CA ASP A 168 -8.41 -13.08 9.63
C ASP A 168 -9.71 -12.59 8.98
N PHE A 169 -9.60 -11.72 7.98
CA PHE A 169 -10.74 -11.22 7.21
C PHE A 169 -11.47 -12.36 6.47
N SER A 170 -10.75 -13.23 5.75
CA SER A 170 -11.33 -14.35 5.02
C SER A 170 -11.95 -15.40 5.97
N THR A 171 -11.37 -15.59 7.15
CA THR A 171 -11.94 -16.47 8.19
C THR A 171 -13.26 -15.91 8.73
N GLN A 172 -13.33 -14.59 8.90
CA GLN A 172 -14.53 -13.91 9.40
C GLN A 172 -15.65 -13.81 8.36
N PHE A 173 -15.31 -13.50 7.10
CA PHE A 173 -16.28 -13.13 6.05
C PHE A 173 -16.46 -14.17 4.95
N GLY A 174 -15.62 -15.21 4.91
CA GLY A 174 -15.66 -16.25 3.89
C GLY A 174 -15.15 -15.76 2.52
N PRO A 175 -15.49 -16.49 1.43
CA PRO A 175 -14.96 -16.25 0.08
C PRO A 175 -15.66 -15.08 -0.62
N VAL A 176 -15.35 -13.86 -0.19
CA VAL A 176 -15.95 -12.64 -0.75
C VAL A 176 -15.52 -12.33 -2.18
N GLU A 177 -14.47 -13.00 -2.68
CA GLU A 177 -14.03 -12.96 -4.08
C GLU A 177 -15.07 -13.52 -5.05
N CYS A 178 -16.02 -14.32 -4.58
CA CYS A 178 -17.17 -14.80 -5.36
C CYS A 178 -18.21 -13.69 -5.61
N LEU A 179 -18.14 -12.57 -4.90
CA LEU A 179 -19.03 -11.43 -5.11
C LEU A 179 -18.60 -10.64 -6.34
N ASN A 180 -19.57 -10.19 -7.14
CA ASN A 180 -19.26 -9.20 -8.17
C ASN A 180 -18.76 -7.89 -7.55
N THR A 181 -17.98 -7.13 -8.32
CA THR A 181 -17.29 -5.92 -7.82
C THR A 181 -18.23 -4.89 -7.20
N ARG A 182 -19.44 -4.71 -7.72
CA ARG A 182 -20.41 -3.76 -7.14
C ARG A 182 -20.86 -4.22 -5.76
N LEU A 183 -21.24 -5.49 -5.61
CA LEU A 183 -21.66 -6.03 -4.32
C LEU A 183 -20.52 -5.99 -3.30
N PHE A 184 -19.28 -6.28 -3.73
CA PHE A 184 -18.11 -6.20 -2.87
C PHE A 184 -17.84 -4.77 -2.36
N LEU A 185 -17.96 -3.75 -3.23
CA LEU A 185 -17.63 -2.36 -2.88
C LEU A 185 -18.78 -1.57 -2.25
N GLU A 186 -20.02 -1.79 -2.70
CA GLU A 186 -21.20 -1.01 -2.31
C GLU A 186 -22.20 -1.79 -1.45
N GLY A 187 -22.14 -3.12 -1.48
CA GLY A 187 -23.18 -3.98 -0.92
C GLY A 187 -24.47 -4.04 -1.76
N PRO A 188 -25.42 -4.90 -1.37
CA PRO A 188 -26.71 -5.01 -2.05
C PRO A 188 -27.66 -3.87 -1.64
N LYS A 189 -28.56 -3.48 -2.56
CA LYS A 189 -29.65 -2.54 -2.26
C LYS A 189 -30.82 -3.27 -1.60
N ILE A 190 -31.61 -2.56 -0.80
CA ILE A 190 -32.85 -3.11 -0.25
C ILE A 190 -33.80 -3.51 -1.40
N ALA A 191 -34.41 -4.68 -1.26
CA ALA A 191 -35.21 -5.39 -2.25
C ALA A 191 -34.46 -5.87 -3.52
N GLU A 192 -33.14 -5.72 -3.58
CA GLU A 192 -32.32 -6.29 -4.65
C GLU A 192 -32.13 -7.80 -4.45
N GLU A 193 -32.36 -8.55 -5.52
CA GLU A 193 -32.09 -9.97 -5.63
C GLU A 193 -30.85 -10.19 -6.50
N PHE A 194 -29.95 -11.06 -6.04
CA PHE A 194 -28.69 -11.34 -6.69
C PHE A 194 -28.25 -12.78 -6.46
N GLU A 195 -27.38 -13.26 -7.33
CA GLU A 195 -26.84 -14.61 -7.28
C GLU A 195 -25.34 -14.57 -6.98
N VAL A 196 -24.87 -15.51 -6.17
CA VAL A 196 -23.45 -15.72 -5.85
C VAL A 196 -23.12 -17.19 -6.03
N GLU A 197 -22.21 -17.51 -6.93
CA GLU A 197 -21.67 -18.87 -7.08
C GLU A 197 -20.46 -19.04 -6.16
N LEU A 198 -20.61 -19.83 -5.09
CA LEU A 198 -19.52 -20.07 -4.11
C LEU A 198 -18.50 -21.06 -4.65
N GLU A 199 -19.00 -22.13 -5.26
CA GLU A 199 -18.23 -23.18 -5.91
C GLU A 199 -19.01 -23.63 -7.12
N ARG A 200 -18.35 -24.32 -8.06
CA ARG A 200 -19.00 -24.85 -9.26
C ARG A 200 -20.25 -25.68 -8.91
N GLY A 201 -21.41 -25.17 -9.30
CA GLY A 201 -22.71 -25.82 -9.06
C GLY A 201 -23.35 -25.53 -7.69
N LYS A 202 -22.77 -24.63 -6.88
CA LYS A 202 -23.38 -24.10 -5.64
C LYS A 202 -23.67 -22.61 -5.79
N THR A 203 -24.88 -22.31 -6.29
CA THR A 203 -25.38 -20.93 -6.42
C THR A 203 -26.28 -20.58 -5.24
N LEU A 204 -26.04 -19.42 -4.64
CA LEU A 204 -26.91 -18.81 -3.65
C LEU A 204 -27.76 -17.74 -4.30
N HIS A 205 -29.09 -17.84 -4.16
CA HIS A 205 -30.02 -16.76 -4.46
C HIS A 205 -30.25 -15.96 -3.18
N ILE A 206 -29.84 -14.69 -3.20
CA ILE A 206 -29.88 -13.80 -2.03
C ILE A 206 -30.72 -12.58 -2.37
N LYS A 207 -31.63 -12.21 -1.48
CA LYS A 207 -32.36 -10.95 -1.55
C LYS A 207 -32.24 -10.17 -0.25
N ALA A 208 -31.75 -8.93 -0.32
CA ALA A 208 -31.72 -8.06 0.84
C ALA A 208 -33.12 -7.50 1.10
N LEU A 209 -33.68 -7.70 2.29
CA LEU A 209 -35.08 -7.37 2.58
C LEU A 209 -35.22 -6.08 3.36
N ALA A 210 -34.48 -5.93 4.46
CA ALA A 210 -34.59 -4.79 5.35
C ALA A 210 -33.33 -4.64 6.22
N LEU A 211 -33.10 -3.40 6.67
CA LEU A 211 -32.13 -3.07 7.71
C LEU A 211 -32.91 -2.64 8.95
N GLY A 212 -32.69 -3.34 10.06
CA GLY A 212 -33.29 -3.03 11.35
C GLY A 212 -32.73 -1.78 12.01
N ASP A 213 -33.44 -1.32 13.04
CA ASP A 213 -33.03 -0.20 13.86
C ASP A 213 -31.78 -0.53 14.69
N LEU A 214 -31.10 0.53 15.13
CA LEU A 214 -29.93 0.41 16.00
C LEU A 214 -30.36 -0.09 17.39
N ASN A 215 -29.79 -1.20 17.84
CA ASN A 215 -30.02 -1.72 19.17
C ASN A 215 -29.15 -1.02 20.23
N LYS A 216 -29.43 -1.27 21.51
CA LYS A 216 -28.68 -0.68 22.64
C LYS A 216 -27.20 -1.07 22.69
N ALA A 217 -26.81 -2.15 22.01
CA ALA A 217 -25.44 -2.63 21.90
C ALA A 217 -24.69 -2.01 20.68
N GLY A 218 -25.32 -1.08 19.97
CA GLY A 218 -24.71 -0.44 18.79
C GLY A 218 -24.69 -1.33 17.54
N GLN A 219 -25.62 -2.28 17.44
CA GLN A 219 -25.72 -3.21 16.31
C GLN A 219 -27.05 -3.05 15.58
N ARG A 220 -27.05 -3.39 14.29
CA ARG A 220 -28.25 -3.47 13.44
C ARG A 220 -28.42 -4.89 12.96
N GLU A 221 -29.68 -5.32 12.88
CA GLU A 221 -30.02 -6.61 12.28
C GLU A 221 -30.34 -6.42 10.79
N VAL A 222 -29.71 -7.20 9.92
CA VAL A 222 -29.93 -7.16 8.47
C VAL A 222 -30.71 -8.41 8.08
N PHE A 223 -31.82 -8.24 7.39
CA PHE A 223 -32.70 -9.33 6.96
C PHE A 223 -32.46 -9.68 5.49
N PHE A 224 -32.27 -10.97 5.23
CA PHE A 224 -32.09 -11.53 3.90
C PHE A 224 -33.08 -12.67 3.66
N GLU A 225 -33.44 -12.87 2.40
CA GLU A 225 -33.95 -14.14 1.90
C GLU A 225 -32.78 -14.88 1.24
N LEU A 226 -32.51 -16.11 1.66
CA LEU A 226 -31.45 -16.97 1.14
C LEU A 226 -32.09 -18.26 0.65
N ASN A 227 -32.07 -18.50 -0.67
CA ASN A 227 -32.71 -19.65 -1.32
C ASN A 227 -34.18 -19.84 -0.86
N GLY A 228 -34.94 -18.74 -0.80
CA GLY A 228 -36.33 -18.73 -0.36
C GLY A 228 -36.55 -18.82 1.16
N GLN A 229 -35.47 -18.87 1.97
CA GLN A 229 -35.57 -18.90 3.44
C GLN A 229 -35.16 -17.57 4.06
N LEU A 230 -35.96 -17.07 5.00
CA LEU A 230 -35.60 -15.89 5.78
C LEU A 230 -34.38 -16.18 6.67
N ARG A 231 -33.42 -15.27 6.64
CA ARG A 231 -32.22 -15.24 7.49
C ARG A 231 -32.01 -13.82 8.00
N SER A 232 -31.41 -13.69 9.17
CA SER A 232 -30.94 -12.40 9.67
C SER A 232 -29.51 -12.51 10.17
N VAL A 233 -28.78 -11.40 10.06
CA VAL A 233 -27.40 -11.28 10.53
C VAL A 233 -27.27 -9.99 11.33
N LEU A 234 -26.66 -10.08 12.51
CA LEU A 234 -26.43 -8.94 13.38
C LEU A 234 -25.05 -8.33 13.09
N VAL A 235 -25.01 -7.05 12.72
CA VAL A 235 -23.79 -6.34 12.31
C VAL A 235 -23.59 -5.11 13.20
N LYS A 236 -22.34 -4.83 13.59
CA LYS A 236 -22.00 -3.63 14.38
C LYS A 236 -22.05 -2.37 13.51
N ASP A 237 -22.70 -1.32 14.00
CA ASP A 237 -22.75 -0.01 13.33
C ASP A 237 -21.56 0.84 13.80
N THR A 238 -20.48 0.85 13.01
CA THR A 238 -19.24 1.54 13.35
C THR A 238 -19.38 3.07 13.39
N GLN A 239 -20.39 3.66 12.73
CA GLN A 239 -20.62 5.11 12.81
C GLN A 239 -21.35 5.48 14.10
N ALA A 240 -22.31 4.66 14.53
CA ALA A 240 -23.02 4.87 15.78
C ALA A 240 -22.17 4.59 17.04
N MET A 241 -21.05 3.88 16.88
CA MET A 241 -20.09 3.58 17.94
C MET A 241 -18.95 4.61 18.06
N LYS A 242 -18.85 5.59 17.15
CA LYS A 242 -17.89 6.71 17.23
C LYS A 242 -18.46 7.84 18.06
#